data_AF-A0A150XKK4-F1
#
_entry.id   AF-A0A150XKK4-F1
#
_cell.length_a   1.000
_cell.length_b   1.000
_cell.length_c   1.000
_cell.angle_alpha   90.00
_cell.angle_beta   90.00
_cell.angle_gamma   90.00
#
_symmetry.space_group_name_H-M   'P 1'
#
loop_
_entity.id
_entity.type
_entity.pdbx_description
1 polymer ?
#
loop_
_entity_poly.entity_id
_entity_poly.type
_entity_poly.pdbx_seq_one_letter_code
_entity_poly.pdbx_strand_id
1 'polypeptide(L)'
;MAFDDAPIVDKSAERSEESILDTLKAFSRKNGFISHEVNGSKDYGVDIICQLKFKNNALPFQFPIQVKSKVSYKESLINGETFKSFSFTSSRLGHLIRHTPYSGLIIIYDDNTQELYFETALALYTRVRESHTDDLWKEQDSVTLHIPITNVLNEKALDQIHSSALNSFYRNNQLLVDHSPSYDLPLASDALQTMSTVDFLLEYGETLFNSNSYGRLCNLLERLSRNSFQDKNICYLAAITYVEVGNMIDADYYFKLCERQISEYSLDKLEMLDLQRYKLEYYKGEKSRDELREMLKSINTTKTTSIRALSLKIDLLGLDLIDFIPDEYYDEVFIDSLEDTLTEIEESVQSETSRQYQLMYISDLLNRAVSGVLTSMLLNTKISETLGVSPVTQDRIEKKDRILYLNNKCQKYLANGLKYAEDNQDELMEASAKYYLSLASFSLWRSYHSADSKLKINNSLKEGLEIAYIHSIKAYNIFNKKNMRPIAYKAILLADEIFTLAKVWANFSLEHIVQQSQVKKVLGEFKGVDFRKFDGSLTEKTEGFLKEVKDASNRRN
;
A
#
# COMPACT_ATOMS: atom_id res chain seq x y z
N MET A 1 -39.93 -12.10 20.62
CA MET A 1 -40.98 -11.61 19.70
C MET A 1 -41.51 -12.81 18.94
N ALA A 2 -42.83 -12.98 18.88
CA ALA A 2 -43.47 -13.96 17.99
C ALA A 2 -43.41 -13.48 16.53
N PHE A 3 -43.73 -14.37 15.59
CA PHE A 3 -43.62 -14.14 14.15
C PHE A 3 -44.49 -12.98 13.62
N ASP A 4 -45.62 -12.72 14.26
CA ASP A 4 -46.59 -11.69 13.86
C ASP A 4 -46.59 -10.44 14.78
N ASP A 5 -45.65 -10.34 15.72
CA ASP A 5 -45.54 -9.16 16.59
C ASP A 5 -44.90 -8.01 15.79
N ALA A 6 -45.61 -6.87 15.68
CA ALA A 6 -45.00 -5.64 15.20
C ALA A 6 -43.81 -5.28 16.11
N PRO A 7 -42.65 -4.87 15.54
CA PRO A 7 -41.51 -4.48 16.34
C PRO A 7 -41.90 -3.28 17.22
N ILE A 8 -41.80 -3.47 18.53
CA ILE A 8 -42.01 -2.38 19.49
C ILE A 8 -40.78 -1.49 19.41
N VAL A 9 -40.95 -0.28 18.87
CA VAL A 9 -39.96 0.78 19.02
C VAL A 9 -39.97 1.14 20.50
N ASP A 10 -38.91 0.76 21.21
CA ASP A 10 -38.81 1.07 22.63
C ASP A 10 -38.35 2.52 22.81
N LYS A 11 -38.62 3.10 23.99
CA LYS A 11 -38.18 4.47 24.30
C LYS A 11 -36.65 4.62 24.22
N SER A 12 -35.90 3.53 24.32
CA SER A 12 -34.44 3.55 24.18
C SER A 12 -34.01 3.84 22.74
N ALA A 13 -34.72 3.29 21.75
CA ALA A 13 -34.50 3.56 20.33
C ALA A 13 -34.83 5.02 19.96
N GLU A 14 -35.96 5.55 20.41
CA GLU A 14 -36.33 6.97 20.20
C GLU A 14 -35.29 7.94 20.82
N ARG A 15 -34.80 7.63 22.02
CA ARG A 15 -33.77 8.43 22.72
C ARG A 15 -32.40 8.35 22.04
N SER A 16 -32.07 7.19 21.48
CA SER A 16 -30.84 7.02 20.71
C SER A 16 -30.83 7.96 19.51
N GLU A 17 -31.96 8.12 18.81
CA GLU A 17 -32.07 9.02 17.68
C GLU A 17 -31.93 10.51 18.09
N GLU A 18 -32.62 10.94 19.15
CA GLU A 18 -32.57 12.32 19.64
C GLU A 18 -31.15 12.73 20.06
N SER A 19 -30.48 11.90 20.85
CA SER A 19 -29.12 12.17 21.33
C SER A 19 -28.08 12.27 20.20
N ILE A 20 -28.24 11.47 19.14
CA ILE A 20 -27.40 11.52 17.94
C ILE A 20 -27.67 12.79 17.13
N LEU A 21 -28.95 13.13 16.91
CA LEU A 21 -29.33 14.33 16.17
C LEU A 21 -28.82 15.60 16.84
N ASP A 22 -28.95 15.72 18.16
CA ASP A 22 -28.47 16.89 18.90
C ASP A 22 -26.95 16.98 18.89
N THR A 23 -26.25 15.84 18.98
CA THR A 23 -24.81 15.79 18.80
C THR A 23 -24.40 16.23 17.39
N LEU A 24 -25.07 15.75 16.34
CA LEU A 24 -24.78 16.14 14.95
C LEU A 24 -25.03 17.64 14.70
N LYS A 25 -26.08 18.22 15.31
CA LYS A 25 -26.34 19.67 15.27
C LYS A 25 -25.20 20.45 15.92
N ALA A 26 -24.71 20.00 17.07
CA ALA A 26 -23.58 20.61 17.76
C ALA A 26 -22.30 20.52 16.92
N PHE A 27 -22.01 19.37 16.31
CA PHE A 27 -20.86 19.16 15.43
C PHE A 27 -21.18 19.40 13.94
N SER A 28 -21.82 20.52 13.65
CA SER A 28 -22.22 20.89 12.29
C SER A 28 -21.17 21.73 11.54
N ARG A 29 -21.38 21.92 10.23
CA ARG A 29 -20.52 22.76 9.36
C ARG A 29 -20.45 24.21 9.78
N LYS A 30 -21.47 24.70 10.49
CA LYS A 30 -21.51 26.05 11.06
C LYS A 30 -20.48 26.19 12.19
N ASN A 31 -20.27 25.13 12.96
CA ASN A 31 -19.40 25.11 14.13
C ASN A 31 -17.99 24.56 13.82
N GLY A 32 -17.62 24.47 12.54
CA GLY A 32 -16.27 24.03 12.13
C GLY A 32 -16.09 22.52 11.98
N PHE A 33 -17.18 21.75 11.85
CA PHE A 33 -17.13 20.30 11.77
C PHE A 33 -17.90 19.73 10.56
N ILE A 34 -17.49 18.58 10.04
CA ILE A 34 -18.22 17.82 9.03
C ILE A 34 -18.45 16.43 9.62
N SER A 35 -19.64 16.22 10.16
CA SER A 35 -19.98 15.01 10.93
C SER A 35 -20.97 14.14 10.18
N HIS A 36 -20.83 12.82 10.35
CA HIS A 36 -21.76 11.84 9.84
C HIS A 36 -21.91 10.69 10.85
N GLU A 37 -23.14 10.16 10.93
CA GLU A 37 -23.44 8.97 11.72
C GLU A 37 -22.80 7.73 11.08
N VAL A 38 -22.32 6.81 11.93
CA VAL A 38 -21.76 5.54 11.52
C VAL A 38 -22.89 4.50 11.44
N ASN A 39 -23.33 4.16 10.24
CA ASN A 39 -24.41 3.19 10.05
C ASN A 39 -24.03 1.77 10.56
N GLY A 40 -24.85 1.25 11.47
CA GLY A 40 -24.64 0.08 12.34
C GLY A 40 -24.42 -1.30 11.72
N SER A 41 -24.06 -1.39 10.43
CA SER A 41 -23.63 -2.67 9.82
C SER A 41 -22.26 -3.16 10.35
N LYS A 42 -21.50 -2.28 11.03
CA LYS A 42 -20.18 -2.55 11.63
C LYS A 42 -19.96 -1.69 12.88
N ASP A 43 -20.74 -1.92 13.94
CA ASP A 43 -20.65 -1.16 15.19
C ASP A 43 -19.38 -1.54 15.98
N TYR A 44 -18.38 -0.64 16.00
CA TYR A 44 -17.11 -0.79 16.75
C TYR A 44 -17.03 0.13 17.98
N GLY A 45 -18.15 0.72 18.43
CA GLY A 45 -18.16 1.67 19.55
C GLY A 45 -17.82 3.11 19.15
N VAL A 46 -18.33 3.53 17.99
CA VAL A 46 -18.32 4.91 17.50
C VAL A 46 -19.68 5.16 16.87
N ASP A 47 -20.36 6.23 17.29
CA ASP A 47 -21.68 6.55 16.74
C ASP A 47 -21.58 7.66 15.67
N ILE A 48 -20.62 8.58 15.80
CA ILE A 48 -20.41 9.70 14.88
C ILE A 48 -18.93 9.82 14.54
N ILE A 49 -18.60 9.99 13.26
CA ILE A 49 -17.26 10.42 12.82
C ILE A 49 -17.31 11.89 12.46
N CYS A 50 -16.41 12.66 13.06
CA CYS A 50 -16.32 14.09 12.91
C CYS A 50 -15.02 14.48 12.20
N GLN A 51 -15.13 15.21 11.10
CA GLN A 51 -14.00 15.79 10.36
C GLN A 51 -13.88 17.29 10.66
N LEU A 52 -12.66 17.80 10.82
CA LEU A 52 -12.45 19.23 11.05
C LEU A 52 -12.59 20.05 9.76
N LYS A 53 -13.21 21.23 9.88
CA LYS A 53 -13.26 22.26 8.84
C LYS A 53 -12.43 23.47 9.28
N PHE A 54 -11.49 23.92 8.46
CA PHE A 54 -10.69 25.12 8.71
C PHE A 54 -10.65 26.00 7.46
N LYS A 55 -10.98 27.29 7.60
CA LYS A 55 -11.01 28.28 6.49
C LYS A 55 -11.74 27.75 5.23
N ASN A 56 -12.93 27.17 5.43
CA ASN A 56 -13.76 26.53 4.41
C ASN A 56 -13.23 25.24 3.77
N ASN A 57 -12.06 24.76 4.16
CA ASN A 57 -11.53 23.48 3.70
C ASN A 57 -11.84 22.38 4.72
N ALA A 58 -12.21 21.20 4.21
CA ALA A 58 -12.22 19.98 5.01
C ALA A 58 -10.77 19.53 5.20
N LEU A 59 -10.34 19.33 6.44
CA LEU A 59 -9.03 18.74 6.72
C LEU A 59 -9.15 17.21 6.60
N PRO A 60 -8.10 16.49 6.19
CA PRO A 60 -8.14 15.02 6.11
C PRO A 60 -8.26 14.34 7.49
N PHE A 61 -8.29 15.14 8.57
CA PHE A 61 -8.31 14.68 9.94
C PHE A 61 -9.74 14.44 10.44
N GLN A 62 -9.95 13.25 11.00
CA GLN A 62 -11.22 12.81 11.58
C GLN A 62 -11.00 12.29 13.01
N PHE A 63 -11.97 12.53 13.89
CA PHE A 63 -12.00 11.94 15.23
C PHE A 63 -13.38 11.32 15.52
N PRO A 64 -13.42 10.21 16.27
CA PRO A 64 -14.68 9.54 16.59
C PRO A 64 -15.38 10.20 17.78
N ILE A 65 -16.69 10.07 17.82
CA ILE A 65 -17.56 10.46 18.93
C ILE A 65 -18.45 9.27 19.29
N GLN A 66 -18.48 8.92 20.58
CA GLN A 66 -19.48 8.01 21.14
C GLN A 66 -20.47 8.81 21.98
N VAL A 67 -21.75 8.62 21.71
CA VAL A 67 -22.88 9.21 22.41
C VAL A 67 -23.49 8.18 23.37
N LYS A 68 -23.91 8.66 24.55
CA LYS A 68 -24.69 7.90 25.53
C LYS A 68 -25.84 8.77 26.00
N SER A 69 -27.07 8.24 25.96
CA SER A 69 -28.24 8.84 26.61
C SER A 69 -28.66 8.00 27.81
N LYS A 70 -29.05 8.67 28.90
CA LYS A 70 -29.75 8.07 30.06
C LYS A 70 -30.68 9.12 30.69
N VAL A 71 -31.80 8.62 31.20
CA VAL A 71 -32.79 9.40 31.98
C VAL A 71 -32.20 9.97 33.26
N SER A 72 -31.21 9.31 33.87
CA SER A 72 -30.56 9.83 35.07
C SER A 72 -29.16 9.26 35.21
N TYR A 73 -28.19 10.13 35.51
CA TYR A 73 -26.82 9.75 35.80
C TYR A 73 -26.58 9.78 37.31
N LYS A 74 -25.72 8.89 37.81
CA LYS A 74 -25.29 8.94 39.20
C LYS A 74 -24.33 10.10 39.35
N GLU A 75 -24.67 11.07 40.19
CA GLU A 75 -23.72 12.13 40.54
C GLU A 75 -22.73 11.62 41.59
N SER A 76 -21.45 11.91 41.37
CA SER A 76 -20.37 11.60 42.30
C SER A 76 -19.55 12.85 42.59
N LEU A 77 -19.27 13.10 43.87
CA LEU A 77 -18.36 14.14 44.31
C LEU A 77 -16.95 13.55 44.41
N ILE A 78 -16.02 14.02 43.56
CA ILE A 78 -14.62 13.58 43.55
C ILE A 78 -13.76 14.83 43.66
N ASN A 79 -12.94 14.92 44.71
CA ASN A 79 -12.06 16.07 44.99
C ASN A 79 -12.78 17.44 44.99
N GLY A 80 -14.04 17.47 45.45
CA GLY A 80 -14.84 18.70 45.52
C GLY A 80 -15.52 19.11 44.22
N GLU A 81 -15.31 18.37 43.12
CA GLU A 81 -16.00 18.58 41.83
C GLU A 81 -17.07 17.50 41.63
N THR A 82 -18.19 17.90 41.01
CA THR A 82 -19.34 17.01 40.77
C THR A 82 -19.28 16.43 39.35
N PHE A 83 -19.44 15.12 39.23
CA PHE A 83 -19.36 14.39 37.98
C PHE A 83 -20.62 13.56 37.71
N LYS A 84 -21.01 13.45 36.44
CA LYS A 84 -21.96 12.42 35.97
C LYS A 84 -21.21 11.11 35.76
N SER A 85 -21.61 10.07 36.48
CA SER A 85 -20.96 8.76 36.50
C SER A 85 -21.79 7.68 35.83
N PHE A 86 -21.14 6.86 35.01
CA PHE A 86 -21.77 5.75 34.31
C PHE A 86 -20.77 4.65 33.96
N SER A 87 -21.25 3.41 33.94
CA SER A 87 -20.47 2.27 33.42
C SER A 87 -20.36 2.37 31.89
N PHE A 88 -19.16 2.08 31.37
CA PHE A 88 -18.82 2.15 29.96
C PHE A 88 -17.93 0.97 29.58
N THR A 89 -18.14 0.40 28.39
CA THR A 89 -17.40 -0.77 27.93
C THR A 89 -15.92 -0.42 27.73
N SER A 90 -15.03 -1.17 28.38
CA SER A 90 -13.58 -0.90 28.35
C SER A 90 -13.00 -1.00 26.94
N SER A 91 -13.51 -1.94 26.13
CA SER A 91 -13.10 -2.11 24.72
C SER A 91 -13.42 -0.90 23.85
N ARG A 92 -14.56 -0.23 24.08
CA ARG A 92 -14.97 1.00 23.37
C ARG A 92 -14.08 2.17 23.77
N LEU A 93 -13.75 2.30 25.05
CA LEU A 93 -12.83 3.34 25.51
C LEU A 93 -11.44 3.14 24.87
N GLY A 94 -10.95 1.89 24.86
CA GLY A 94 -9.71 1.53 24.19
C GLY A 94 -9.75 1.82 22.68
N HIS A 95 -10.89 1.63 22.02
CA HIS A 95 -11.07 1.97 20.62
C HIS A 95 -10.92 3.48 20.38
N LEU A 96 -11.61 4.31 21.16
CA LEU A 96 -11.55 5.78 21.05
C LEU A 96 -10.13 6.36 21.30
N ILE A 97 -9.37 5.79 22.24
CA ILE A 97 -8.01 6.25 22.58
C ILE A 97 -7.00 5.94 21.46
N ARG A 98 -7.22 4.85 20.72
CA ARG A 98 -6.34 4.44 19.62
C ARG A 98 -6.48 5.29 18.36
N HIS A 99 -7.47 6.18 18.30
CA HIS A 99 -7.55 7.19 17.25
C HIS A 99 -6.51 8.29 17.50
N THR A 100 -5.55 8.41 16.58
CA THR A 100 -4.54 9.47 16.56
C THR A 100 -4.76 10.39 15.36
N PRO A 101 -4.32 11.66 15.43
CA PRO A 101 -3.73 12.37 16.57
C PRO A 101 -4.67 12.87 17.69
N TYR A 102 -5.99 12.81 17.53
CA TYR A 102 -6.95 13.23 18.57
C TYR A 102 -7.78 12.03 19.04
N SER A 103 -7.61 11.69 20.31
CA SER A 103 -8.44 10.68 20.98
C SER A 103 -9.88 11.18 21.00
N GLY A 104 -10.82 10.31 20.61
CA GLY A 104 -12.21 10.70 20.37
C GLY A 104 -12.93 11.37 21.55
N LEU A 105 -14.18 11.76 21.34
CA LEU A 105 -15.02 12.33 22.39
C LEU A 105 -16.03 11.31 22.89
N ILE A 106 -16.36 11.41 24.18
CA ILE A 106 -17.52 10.76 24.76
C ILE A 106 -18.50 11.86 25.16
N ILE A 107 -19.73 11.73 24.66
CA ILE A 107 -20.81 12.68 24.88
C ILE A 107 -21.94 11.99 25.63
N ILE A 108 -22.41 12.67 26.67
CA ILE A 108 -23.58 12.29 27.44
C ILE A 108 -24.71 13.25 27.07
N TYR A 109 -25.86 12.71 26.69
CA TYR A 109 -27.11 13.45 26.63
C TYR A 109 -27.91 13.18 27.92
N ASP A 110 -28.16 14.23 28.70
CA ASP A 110 -29.01 14.16 29.89
C ASP A 110 -30.46 14.46 29.53
N ASP A 111 -31.30 13.43 29.50
CA ASP A 111 -32.69 13.56 29.04
C ASP A 111 -33.52 14.53 29.92
N ASN A 112 -33.16 14.74 31.19
CA ASN A 112 -33.95 15.62 32.07
C ASN A 112 -33.71 17.10 31.77
N THR A 113 -32.46 17.46 31.50
CA THR A 113 -32.07 18.84 31.21
C THR A 113 -31.99 19.13 29.72
N GLN A 114 -32.02 18.08 28.89
CA GLN A 114 -31.74 18.12 27.44
C GLN A 114 -30.38 18.73 27.12
N GLU A 115 -29.40 18.54 28.01
CA GLU A 115 -28.06 19.06 27.86
C GLU A 115 -27.07 17.97 27.41
N LEU A 116 -26.13 18.38 26.56
CA LEU A 116 -25.00 17.56 26.15
C LEU A 116 -23.80 17.88 27.04
N TYR A 117 -23.23 16.86 27.67
CA TYR A 117 -21.98 16.94 28.42
C TYR A 117 -20.90 16.18 27.67
N PHE A 118 -19.65 16.63 27.71
CA PHE A 118 -18.59 15.99 26.94
C PHE A 118 -17.29 15.83 27.72
N GLU A 119 -16.48 14.87 27.28
CA GLU A 119 -15.09 14.78 27.69
C GLU A 119 -14.26 14.06 26.62
N THR A 120 -12.98 14.37 26.56
CA THR A 120 -12.03 13.64 25.71
C THR A 120 -11.78 12.22 26.25
N ALA A 121 -11.68 11.25 25.34
CA ALA A 121 -11.40 9.86 25.72
C ALA A 121 -10.06 9.73 26.47
N LEU A 122 -9.07 10.58 26.18
CA LEU A 122 -7.80 10.61 26.91
C LEU A 122 -7.92 11.16 28.33
N ALA A 123 -8.73 12.19 28.57
CA ALA A 123 -8.97 12.67 29.94
C ALA A 123 -9.72 11.61 30.76
N LEU A 124 -10.69 10.93 30.16
CA LEU A 124 -11.39 9.81 30.78
C LEU A 124 -10.46 8.64 31.08
N TYR A 125 -9.61 8.27 30.12
CA TYR A 125 -8.59 7.25 30.32
C TYR A 125 -7.65 7.57 31.48
N THR A 126 -7.14 8.81 31.51
CA THR A 126 -6.22 9.27 32.55
C THR A 126 -6.87 9.17 33.93
N ARG A 127 -8.12 9.63 34.06
CA ARG A 127 -8.87 9.55 35.33
C ARG A 127 -9.18 8.10 35.75
N VAL A 128 -9.52 7.23 34.81
CA VAL A 128 -9.69 5.79 35.09
C VAL A 128 -8.35 5.22 35.58
N ARG A 129 -7.25 5.49 34.88
CA ARG A 129 -5.92 5.01 35.27
C ARG A 129 -5.51 5.50 36.66
N GLU A 130 -5.76 6.76 36.99
CA GLU A 130 -5.44 7.35 38.31
C GLU A 130 -6.25 6.76 39.46
N SER A 131 -7.45 6.23 39.17
CA SER A 131 -8.31 5.56 40.16
C SER A 131 -7.96 4.09 40.41
N HIS A 132 -7.02 3.51 39.65
CA HIS A 132 -6.60 2.10 39.75
C HIS A 132 -5.11 2.00 40.09
N THR A 133 -4.71 0.95 40.80
CA THR A 133 -3.32 0.71 41.21
C THR A 133 -2.47 0.04 40.13
N ASP A 134 -3.10 -0.66 39.19
CA ASP A 134 -2.47 -1.42 38.11
C ASP A 134 -3.30 -1.34 36.82
N ASP A 135 -2.88 -2.07 35.79
CA ASP A 135 -3.53 -2.10 34.47
C ASP A 135 -4.57 -3.22 34.30
N LEU A 136 -4.88 -4.00 35.33
CA LEU A 136 -5.83 -5.13 35.23
C LEU A 136 -7.26 -4.68 34.90
N TRP A 137 -7.60 -3.41 35.16
CA TRP A 137 -8.89 -2.84 34.77
C TRP A 137 -9.12 -2.89 33.24
N LYS A 138 -8.06 -2.93 32.43
CA LYS A 138 -8.17 -3.05 30.96
C LYS A 138 -8.75 -4.39 30.52
N GLU A 139 -8.67 -5.42 31.37
CA GLU A 139 -9.23 -6.76 31.13
C GLU A 139 -10.70 -6.89 31.58
N GLN A 140 -11.24 -5.88 32.27
CA GLN A 140 -12.63 -5.87 32.69
C GLN A 140 -13.57 -5.47 31.54
N ASP A 141 -14.78 -6.03 31.51
CA ASP A 141 -15.79 -5.72 30.48
C ASP A 141 -16.21 -4.24 30.49
N SER A 142 -16.20 -3.61 31.66
CA SER A 142 -16.61 -2.21 31.83
C SER A 142 -15.81 -1.47 32.89
N VAL A 143 -15.69 -0.16 32.72
CA VAL A 143 -15.14 0.80 33.68
C VAL A 143 -16.16 1.88 34.00
N THR A 144 -16.04 2.51 35.17
CA THR A 144 -16.85 3.71 35.48
C THR A 144 -16.16 4.94 34.94
N LEU A 145 -16.86 5.70 34.11
CA LEU A 145 -16.42 7.00 33.63
C LEU A 145 -17.10 8.11 34.41
N HIS A 146 -16.40 9.22 34.56
CA HIS A 146 -16.86 10.42 35.26
C HIS A 146 -16.77 11.61 34.28
N ILE A 147 -17.86 12.31 33.96
CA ILE A 147 -17.80 13.55 33.15
C ILE A 147 -18.17 14.74 34.04
N PRO A 148 -17.34 15.81 34.13
CA PRO A 148 -17.68 16.98 34.92
C PRO A 148 -19.01 17.59 34.49
N ILE A 149 -19.86 17.99 35.44
CA ILE A 149 -21.10 18.72 35.13
C ILE A 149 -20.83 20.11 34.52
N THR A 150 -19.60 20.60 34.66
CA THR A 150 -19.15 21.87 34.10
C THR A 150 -18.86 21.78 32.59
N ASN A 151 -18.63 20.57 32.06
CA ASN A 151 -18.32 20.34 30.64
C ASN A 151 -19.59 20.27 29.78
N VAL A 152 -20.41 21.32 29.82
CA VAL A 152 -21.58 21.45 28.94
C VAL A 152 -21.14 21.83 27.53
N LEU A 153 -21.66 21.13 26.52
CA LEU A 153 -21.36 21.34 25.11
C LEU A 153 -22.10 22.58 24.59
N ASN A 154 -21.50 23.75 24.80
CA ASN A 154 -21.95 25.04 24.29
C ASN A 154 -21.00 25.56 23.19
N GLU A 155 -21.29 26.74 22.61
CA GLU A 155 -20.49 27.35 21.54
C GLU A 155 -19.01 27.53 21.94
N LYS A 156 -18.75 27.99 23.16
CA LYS A 156 -17.38 28.15 23.69
C LYS A 156 -16.67 26.81 23.80
N ALA A 157 -17.37 25.76 24.24
CA ALA A 157 -16.82 24.41 24.32
C ALA A 157 -16.50 23.85 22.92
N LEU A 158 -17.37 24.09 21.93
CA LEU A 158 -17.14 23.68 20.54
C LEU A 158 -15.90 24.36 19.95
N ASP A 159 -15.70 25.65 20.21
CA ASP A 159 -14.49 26.39 19.80
C ASP A 159 -13.22 25.82 20.45
N GLN A 160 -13.31 25.44 21.73
CA GLN A 160 -12.20 24.81 22.46
C GLN A 160 -11.88 23.41 21.92
N ILE A 161 -12.90 22.60 21.64
CA ILE A 161 -12.75 21.28 21.02
C ILE A 161 -12.10 21.43 19.64
N HIS A 162 -12.61 22.35 18.82
CA HIS A 162 -12.07 22.64 17.49
C HIS A 162 -10.59 23.04 17.56
N SER A 163 -10.28 24.03 18.40
CA SER A 163 -8.90 24.52 18.59
C SER A 163 -7.97 23.45 19.13
N SER A 164 -8.43 22.62 20.08
CA SER A 164 -7.65 21.53 20.65
C SER A 164 -7.37 20.44 19.62
N ALA A 165 -8.38 19.99 18.88
CA ALA A 165 -8.23 18.99 17.82
C ALA A 165 -7.33 19.49 16.69
N LEU A 166 -7.47 20.76 16.30
CA LEU A 166 -6.63 21.41 15.29
C LEU A 166 -5.17 21.51 15.76
N ASN A 167 -4.93 21.92 17.02
CA ASN A 167 -3.59 21.98 17.60
C ASN A 167 -2.95 20.60 17.71
N SER A 168 -3.70 19.57 18.12
CA SER A 168 -3.21 18.19 18.16
C SER A 168 -2.82 17.69 16.78
N PHE A 169 -3.60 18.01 15.75
CA PHE A 169 -3.23 17.73 14.36
C PHE A 169 -1.91 18.40 13.98
N TYR A 170 -1.76 19.70 14.22
CA TYR A 170 -0.53 20.42 13.89
C TYR A 170 0.68 19.92 14.68
N ARG A 171 0.54 19.67 15.99
CA ARG A 171 1.61 19.15 16.84
C ARG A 171 2.03 17.74 16.45
N ASN A 172 1.08 16.87 16.06
CA ASN A 172 1.42 15.54 15.61
C ASN A 172 2.18 15.58 14.28
N ASN A 173 1.75 16.45 13.35
CA ASN A 173 2.51 16.68 12.12
C ASN A 173 3.90 17.25 12.43
N GLN A 174 4.00 18.18 13.39
CA GLN A 174 5.27 18.75 13.83
C GLN A 174 6.16 17.67 14.46
N LEU A 175 5.63 16.79 15.31
CA LEU A 175 6.37 15.72 15.95
C LEU A 175 6.86 14.68 14.93
N LEU A 176 6.04 14.36 13.92
CA LEU A 176 6.46 13.55 12.79
C LEU A 176 7.60 14.23 12.00
N VAL A 177 7.57 15.55 11.87
CA VAL A 177 8.64 16.33 11.23
C VAL A 177 9.91 16.35 12.09
N ASP A 178 9.79 16.62 13.39
CA ASP A 178 10.90 16.81 14.33
C ASP A 178 11.65 15.51 14.63
N HIS A 179 10.95 14.38 14.68
CA HIS A 179 11.53 13.08 15.07
C HIS A 179 11.71 12.08 13.94
N SER A 180 11.23 12.37 12.72
CA SER A 180 11.59 11.58 11.55
C SER A 180 13.12 11.39 11.31
N PRO A 181 14.06 12.32 11.68
CA PRO A 181 15.47 12.09 11.40
C PRO A 181 16.06 11.03 12.33
N SER A 182 15.52 10.92 13.54
CA SER A 182 15.93 9.91 14.53
C SER A 182 15.54 8.47 14.13
N TYR A 183 14.79 8.30 13.03
CA TYR A 183 14.33 7.00 12.52
C TYR A 183 14.82 6.70 11.09
N ASP A 184 15.89 7.37 10.60
CA ASP A 184 16.43 7.21 9.24
C ASP A 184 15.37 7.39 8.12
N LEU A 185 14.37 8.23 8.39
CA LEU A 185 13.54 8.78 7.33
C LEU A 185 14.30 9.99 6.77
N PRO A 186 14.73 9.99 5.50
CA PRO A 186 15.51 11.09 4.95
C PRO A 186 14.62 12.33 4.97
N LEU A 187 14.94 13.27 5.85
CA LEU A 187 14.12 14.45 6.04
C LEU A 187 14.45 15.50 5.00
N ALA A 188 13.39 16.16 4.54
CA ALA A 188 13.54 17.41 3.83
C ALA A 188 13.92 18.54 4.82
N SER A 189 13.73 18.39 6.15
CA SER A 189 13.88 19.46 7.14
C SER A 189 15.28 20.03 7.30
N ASP A 190 16.36 19.27 7.18
CA ASP A 190 17.69 19.85 7.48
C ASP A 190 18.12 20.84 6.39
N ALA A 191 17.69 20.59 5.16
CA ALA A 191 17.81 21.52 4.04
C ALA A 191 16.63 22.52 4.00
N LEU A 192 15.39 22.12 4.31
CA LEU A 192 14.21 23.01 4.33
C LEU A 192 14.13 23.98 5.52
N GLN A 193 14.89 23.74 6.60
CA GLN A 193 15.04 24.70 7.70
C GLN A 193 15.92 25.88 7.27
N THR A 194 16.74 25.71 6.23
CA THR A 194 17.60 26.75 5.66
C THR A 194 17.13 27.22 4.28
N MET A 195 16.31 26.44 3.56
CA MET A 195 15.86 26.71 2.19
C MET A 195 14.35 26.48 2.00
N SER A 196 13.71 27.15 1.04
CA SER A 196 12.28 26.92 0.80
C SER A 196 12.01 25.56 0.13
N THR A 197 10.77 25.06 0.15
CA THR A 197 10.41 23.82 -0.59
C THR A 197 10.67 23.91 -2.08
N VAL A 198 10.55 25.11 -2.65
CA VAL A 198 10.93 25.36 -4.04
C VAL A 198 12.43 25.18 -4.21
N ASP A 199 13.25 25.85 -3.40
CA ASP A 199 14.71 25.77 -3.50
C ASP A 199 15.23 24.35 -3.30
N PHE A 200 14.65 23.61 -2.35
CA PHE A 200 14.97 22.20 -2.13
C PHE A 200 14.66 21.33 -3.34
N LEU A 201 13.49 21.54 -3.98
CA LEU A 201 13.13 20.79 -5.18
C LEU A 201 13.98 21.20 -6.38
N LEU A 202 14.39 22.46 -6.48
CA LEU A 202 15.32 22.93 -7.51
C LEU A 202 16.71 22.28 -7.37
N GLU A 203 17.18 22.12 -6.13
CA GLU A 203 18.51 21.57 -5.85
C GLU A 203 18.54 20.04 -5.86
N TYR A 204 17.51 19.39 -5.29
CA TYR A 204 17.51 17.94 -5.03
C TYR A 204 16.42 17.17 -5.79
N GLY A 205 15.51 17.85 -6.47
CA GLY A 205 14.35 17.20 -7.09
C GLY A 205 14.71 16.15 -8.13
N GLU A 206 15.65 16.44 -9.03
CA GLU A 206 16.09 15.47 -10.04
C GLU A 206 16.82 14.27 -9.40
N THR A 207 17.60 14.49 -8.35
CA THR A 207 18.22 13.42 -7.56
C THR A 207 17.17 12.51 -6.92
N LEU A 208 16.11 13.09 -6.37
CA LEU A 208 14.98 12.33 -5.83
C LEU A 208 14.23 11.56 -6.92
N PHE A 209 14.12 12.12 -8.13
CA PHE A 209 13.46 11.46 -9.25
C PHE A 209 14.29 10.26 -9.73
N ASN A 210 15.59 10.46 -9.93
CA ASN A 210 16.52 9.42 -10.38
C ASN A 210 16.72 8.30 -9.33
N SER A 211 16.45 8.58 -8.06
CA SER A 211 16.43 7.60 -6.98
C SER A 211 15.04 6.97 -6.74
N ASN A 212 14.11 7.14 -7.70
CA ASN A 212 12.75 6.60 -7.66
C ASN A 212 11.94 7.00 -6.42
N SER A 213 12.26 8.14 -5.80
CA SER A 213 11.57 8.66 -4.62
C SER A 213 10.26 9.40 -4.99
N TYR A 214 9.49 8.85 -5.94
CA TYR A 214 8.35 9.53 -6.56
C TYR A 214 7.25 9.90 -5.56
N GLY A 215 6.96 9.03 -4.59
CA GLY A 215 5.97 9.34 -3.54
C GLY A 215 6.38 10.54 -2.67
N ARG A 216 7.68 10.69 -2.38
CA ARG A 216 8.21 11.85 -1.66
C ARG A 216 8.16 13.11 -2.53
N LEU A 217 8.53 13.00 -3.80
CA LEU A 217 8.41 14.11 -4.75
C LEU A 217 6.97 14.59 -4.88
N CYS A 218 6.01 13.66 -5.07
CA CYS A 218 4.58 13.96 -5.12
C CYS A 218 4.14 14.75 -3.88
N ASN A 219 4.48 14.26 -2.68
CA ASN A 219 4.17 14.94 -1.42
C ASN A 219 4.79 16.33 -1.30
N LEU A 220 5.99 16.56 -1.83
CA LEU A 220 6.65 17.87 -1.82
C LEU A 220 6.00 18.82 -2.83
N LEU A 221 5.69 18.32 -4.04
CA LEU A 221 5.04 19.08 -5.11
C LEU A 221 3.61 19.50 -4.74
N GLU A 222 2.85 18.63 -4.08
CA GLU A 222 1.48 18.92 -3.61
C GLU A 222 1.42 20.05 -2.56
N ARG A 223 2.54 20.33 -1.86
CA ARG A 223 2.65 21.42 -0.89
C ARG A 223 2.94 22.78 -1.52
N LEU A 224 3.32 22.81 -2.79
CA LEU A 224 3.68 24.04 -3.47
C LEU A 224 2.45 24.87 -3.83
N SER A 225 2.62 26.19 -3.83
CA SER A 225 1.59 27.10 -4.33
C SER A 225 1.53 27.05 -5.86
N ARG A 226 0.40 27.44 -6.46
CA ARG A 226 0.29 27.54 -7.94
C ARG A 226 1.36 28.43 -8.57
N ASN A 227 1.80 29.48 -7.87
CA ASN A 227 2.83 30.39 -8.36
C ASN A 227 4.20 29.72 -8.44
N SER A 228 4.47 28.71 -7.60
CA SER A 228 5.74 27.97 -7.60
C SER A 228 5.95 27.21 -8.91
N PHE A 229 4.88 26.83 -9.62
CA PHE A 229 4.94 26.16 -10.92
C PHE A 229 5.14 27.12 -12.10
N GLN A 230 5.30 28.43 -11.85
CA GLN A 230 5.83 29.34 -12.88
C GLN A 230 7.31 29.06 -13.16
N ASP A 231 8.03 28.49 -12.18
CA ASP A 231 9.38 28.00 -12.38
C ASP A 231 9.37 26.75 -13.26
N LYS A 232 10.10 26.82 -14.38
CA LYS A 232 10.15 25.75 -15.39
C LYS A 232 10.66 24.42 -14.84
N ASN A 233 11.60 24.44 -13.91
CA ASN A 233 12.21 23.22 -13.37
C ASN A 233 11.25 22.52 -12.41
N ILE A 234 10.51 23.28 -11.61
CA ILE A 234 9.44 22.75 -10.76
C ILE A 234 8.32 22.17 -11.61
N CYS A 235 7.91 22.88 -12.68
CA CYS A 235 6.89 22.40 -13.60
C CYS A 235 7.31 21.10 -14.30
N TYR A 236 8.57 21.04 -14.77
CA TYR A 236 9.19 19.84 -15.34
C TYR A 236 9.16 18.67 -14.35
N LEU A 237 9.59 18.90 -13.11
CA LEU A 237 9.62 17.88 -12.06
C LEU A 237 8.22 17.35 -11.76
N ALA A 238 7.22 18.22 -11.75
CA ALA A 238 5.83 17.83 -11.57
C ALA A 238 5.33 16.95 -12.71
N ALA A 239 5.54 17.37 -13.96
CA ALA A 239 5.11 16.61 -15.14
C ALA A 239 5.64 15.17 -15.11
N ILE A 240 6.95 15.01 -14.94
CA ILE A 240 7.58 13.68 -14.96
C ILE A 240 7.20 12.84 -13.73
N THR A 241 7.09 13.45 -12.54
CA THR A 241 6.75 12.72 -11.31
C THR A 241 5.32 12.21 -11.34
N TYR A 242 4.36 13.02 -11.80
CA TYR A 242 2.95 12.63 -11.82
C TYR A 242 2.67 11.49 -12.80
N VAL A 243 3.45 11.36 -13.90
CA VAL A 243 3.39 10.18 -14.77
C VAL A 243 3.83 8.93 -14.02
N GLU A 244 4.96 8.98 -13.34
CA GLU A 244 5.53 7.82 -12.62
C GLU A 244 4.64 7.35 -11.46
N VAL A 245 3.87 8.24 -10.83
CA VAL A 245 2.88 7.85 -9.79
C VAL A 245 1.48 7.53 -10.36
N GLY A 246 1.29 7.61 -11.68
CA GLY A 246 0.02 7.31 -12.35
C GLY A 246 -1.07 8.38 -12.17
N ASN A 247 -0.73 9.60 -11.75
CA ASN A 247 -1.66 10.72 -11.66
C ASN A 247 -1.76 11.43 -13.01
N MET A 248 -2.47 10.78 -13.95
CA MET A 248 -2.52 11.20 -15.36
C MET A 248 -3.12 12.61 -15.57
N ILE A 249 -4.08 13.01 -14.72
CA ILE A 249 -4.76 14.31 -14.86
C ILE A 249 -3.78 15.45 -14.55
N ASP A 250 -3.08 15.35 -13.42
CA ASP A 250 -2.11 16.38 -13.03
C ASP A 250 -0.89 16.34 -13.96
N ALA A 251 -0.44 15.16 -14.37
CA ALA A 251 0.63 15.02 -15.36
C ALA A 251 0.29 15.77 -16.68
N ASP A 252 -0.88 15.51 -17.28
CA ASP A 252 -1.33 16.17 -18.51
C ASP A 252 -1.42 17.69 -18.37
N TYR A 253 -1.87 18.17 -17.20
CA TYR A 253 -1.89 19.60 -16.89
C TYR A 253 -0.47 20.21 -16.87
N TYR A 254 0.48 19.59 -16.17
CA TYR A 254 1.85 20.12 -16.09
C TYR A 254 2.63 19.98 -17.40
N PHE A 255 2.35 18.96 -18.22
CA PHE A 255 2.89 18.88 -19.58
C PHE A 255 2.50 20.09 -20.43
N LYS A 256 1.22 20.47 -20.41
CA LYS A 256 0.73 21.68 -21.11
C LYS A 256 1.39 22.97 -20.61
N LEU A 257 1.81 23.01 -19.35
CA LEU A 257 2.58 24.14 -18.82
C LEU A 257 4.04 24.10 -19.30
N CYS A 258 4.69 22.93 -19.30
CA CYS A 258 6.03 22.76 -19.86
C CYS A 258 6.08 23.14 -21.35
N GLU A 259 5.07 22.79 -22.14
CA GLU A 259 4.99 23.15 -23.57
C GLU A 259 5.01 24.66 -23.83
N ARG A 260 4.44 25.47 -22.92
CA ARG A 260 4.48 26.93 -23.03
C ARG A 260 5.88 27.51 -22.82
N GLN A 261 6.74 26.75 -22.16
CA GLN A 261 8.13 27.12 -21.83
C GLN A 261 9.14 26.20 -22.53
N ILE A 262 8.74 25.52 -23.61
CA ILE A 262 9.53 24.44 -24.22
C ILE A 262 10.94 24.87 -24.65
N SER A 263 11.08 26.11 -25.13
CA SER A 263 12.36 26.70 -25.55
C SER A 263 13.35 26.93 -24.41
N GLU A 264 12.91 26.81 -23.16
CA GLU A 264 13.72 27.08 -21.99
C GLU A 264 14.36 25.84 -21.36
N TYR A 265 14.02 24.65 -21.84
CA TYR A 265 14.55 23.39 -21.34
C TYR A 265 15.83 22.97 -22.08
N SER A 266 16.73 22.30 -21.36
CA SER A 266 17.87 21.62 -21.99
C SER A 266 17.39 20.45 -22.84
N LEU A 267 18.22 20.03 -23.81
CA LEU A 267 17.92 18.87 -24.66
C LEU A 267 17.61 17.62 -23.83
N ASP A 268 18.38 17.36 -22.76
CA ASP A 268 18.14 16.24 -21.84
C ASP A 268 16.74 16.26 -21.20
N LYS A 269 16.26 17.46 -20.82
CA LYS A 269 14.92 17.60 -20.21
C LYS A 269 13.83 17.46 -21.26
N LEU A 270 14.05 17.94 -22.48
CA LEU A 270 13.12 17.75 -23.59
C LEU A 270 12.96 16.26 -23.92
N GLU A 271 14.07 15.52 -24.02
CA GLU A 271 14.02 14.07 -24.24
C GLU A 271 13.27 13.34 -23.11
N MET A 272 13.49 13.71 -21.85
CA MET A 272 12.76 13.13 -20.71
C MET A 272 11.27 13.49 -20.74
N LEU A 273 10.93 14.73 -21.09
CA LEU A 273 9.53 15.14 -21.27
C LEU A 273 8.87 14.34 -22.40
N ASP A 274 9.56 14.15 -23.53
CA ASP A 274 9.04 13.35 -24.65
C ASP A 274 8.79 11.90 -24.22
N LEU A 275 9.77 11.28 -23.54
CA LEU A 275 9.63 9.93 -22.99
C LEU A 275 8.40 9.80 -22.07
N GLN A 276 8.27 10.73 -21.13
CA GLN A 276 7.20 10.70 -20.13
C GLN A 276 5.83 11.06 -20.74
N ARG A 277 5.80 11.91 -21.76
CA ARG A 277 4.57 12.19 -22.53
C ARG A 277 4.09 10.94 -23.24
N TYR A 278 4.99 10.15 -23.82
CA TYR A 278 4.62 8.89 -24.49
C TYR A 278 4.05 7.87 -23.50
N LYS A 279 4.65 7.75 -22.31
CA LYS A 279 4.09 6.95 -21.21
C LYS A 279 2.69 7.44 -20.81
N LEU A 280 2.50 8.75 -20.68
CA LEU A 280 1.21 9.35 -20.33
C LEU A 280 0.12 9.07 -21.40
N GLU A 281 0.42 9.28 -22.68
CA GLU A 281 -0.51 9.01 -23.78
C GLU A 281 -0.92 7.53 -23.84
N TYR A 282 0.04 6.63 -23.58
CA TYR A 282 -0.24 5.20 -23.44
C TYR A 282 -1.17 4.91 -22.24
N TYR A 283 -0.90 5.46 -21.06
CA TYR A 283 -1.74 5.26 -19.87
C TYR A 283 -3.16 5.84 -20.03
N LYS A 284 -3.31 6.92 -20.80
CA LYS A 284 -4.62 7.48 -21.17
C LYS A 284 -5.37 6.63 -22.21
N GLY A 285 -4.71 5.66 -22.83
CA GLY A 285 -5.26 4.86 -23.93
C GLY A 285 -5.34 5.62 -25.26
N GLU A 286 -4.64 6.75 -25.39
CA GLU A 286 -4.55 7.53 -26.62
C GLU A 286 -3.57 6.90 -27.62
N LYS A 287 -2.58 6.18 -27.10
CA LYS A 287 -1.58 5.43 -27.86
C LYS A 287 -1.70 3.95 -27.59
N SER A 288 -1.64 3.17 -28.65
CA SER A 288 -1.42 1.74 -28.57
C SER A 288 0.00 1.43 -28.07
N ARG A 289 0.19 0.21 -27.58
CA ARG A 289 1.50 -0.29 -27.16
C ARG A 289 2.51 -0.33 -28.30
N ASP A 290 2.09 -0.66 -29.52
CA ASP A 290 2.97 -0.68 -30.70
C ASP A 290 3.45 0.73 -31.04
N GLU A 291 2.57 1.73 -30.94
CA GLU A 291 2.98 3.13 -31.09
C GLU A 291 3.98 3.54 -30.02
N LEU A 292 3.74 3.21 -28.74
CA LEU A 292 4.69 3.47 -27.66
C LEU A 292 6.05 2.83 -27.94
N ARG A 293 6.08 1.57 -28.39
CA ARG A 293 7.30 0.84 -28.75
C ARG A 293 8.10 1.57 -29.83
N GLU A 294 7.46 1.96 -30.93
CA GLU A 294 8.14 2.69 -32.02
C GLU A 294 8.66 4.06 -31.56
N MET A 295 7.92 4.74 -30.69
CA MET A 295 8.31 6.02 -30.12
C MET A 295 9.54 5.88 -29.20
N LEU A 296 9.57 4.86 -28.33
CA LEU A 296 10.73 4.56 -27.49
C LEU A 296 11.98 4.17 -28.30
N LYS A 297 11.80 3.39 -29.38
CA LYS A 297 12.91 3.07 -30.30
C LYS A 297 13.49 4.32 -30.95
N SER A 298 12.65 5.30 -31.30
CA SER A 298 13.12 6.55 -31.91
C SER A 298 14.01 7.36 -30.94
N ILE A 299 13.69 7.39 -29.65
CA ILE A 299 14.50 8.08 -28.62
C ILE A 299 15.87 7.40 -28.46
N ASN A 300 15.95 6.08 -28.61
CA ASN A 300 17.21 5.34 -28.50
C ASN A 300 18.21 5.67 -29.63
N THR A 301 17.77 6.33 -30.71
CA THR A 301 18.64 6.75 -31.82
C THR A 301 19.26 8.15 -31.64
N THR A 302 18.74 8.94 -30.69
CA THR A 302 19.30 10.24 -30.28
C THR A 302 20.38 10.06 -29.20
N LYS A 303 21.32 11.01 -29.05
CA LYS A 303 22.56 10.89 -28.25
C LYS A 303 22.32 10.68 -26.73
N THR A 304 21.82 9.52 -26.33
CA THR A 304 21.60 9.15 -24.93
C THR A 304 22.91 8.70 -24.27
N THR A 305 23.07 8.99 -22.98
CA THR A 305 24.13 8.39 -22.16
C THR A 305 23.95 6.87 -22.09
N SER A 306 25.03 6.10 -21.88
CA SER A 306 24.96 4.63 -21.80
C SER A 306 23.95 4.12 -20.77
N ILE A 307 23.83 4.80 -19.63
CA ILE A 307 22.88 4.46 -18.55
C ILE A 307 21.42 4.64 -19.02
N ARG A 308 21.13 5.70 -19.77
CA ARG A 308 19.79 5.95 -20.31
C ARG A 308 19.44 4.96 -21.42
N ALA A 309 20.39 4.66 -22.30
CA ALA A 309 20.22 3.65 -23.34
C ALA A 309 19.85 2.29 -22.71
N LEU A 310 20.53 1.90 -21.63
CA LEU A 310 20.20 0.68 -20.87
C LEU A 310 18.80 0.73 -20.27
N SER A 311 18.42 1.85 -19.65
CA SER A 311 17.09 2.00 -19.05
C SER A 311 15.97 1.91 -20.11
N LEU A 312 16.16 2.54 -21.27
CA LEU A 312 15.23 2.45 -22.40
C LEU A 312 15.15 1.03 -22.96
N LYS A 313 16.29 0.33 -23.06
CA LYS A 313 16.33 -1.07 -23.50
C LYS A 313 15.55 -1.98 -22.54
N ILE A 314 15.73 -1.78 -21.23
CA ILE A 314 14.96 -2.47 -20.19
C ILE A 314 13.46 -2.19 -20.32
N ASP A 315 13.05 -0.94 -20.51
CA ASP A 315 11.64 -0.56 -20.70
C ASP A 315 11.04 -1.21 -21.96
N LEU A 316 11.77 -1.21 -23.09
CA LEU A 316 11.37 -1.89 -24.33
C LEU A 316 11.18 -3.40 -24.11
N LEU A 317 12.13 -4.06 -23.44
CA LEU A 317 12.03 -5.49 -23.11
C LEU A 317 10.84 -5.77 -22.18
N GLY A 318 10.52 -4.85 -21.28
CA GLY A 318 9.33 -4.93 -20.44
C GLY A 318 8.02 -4.90 -21.25
N LEU A 319 7.95 -4.08 -22.32
CA LEU A 319 6.80 -4.06 -23.24
C LEU A 319 6.73 -5.33 -24.08
N ASP A 320 7.86 -5.78 -24.60
CA ASP A 320 7.97 -7.00 -25.41
C ASP A 320 7.58 -8.25 -24.63
N LEU A 321 7.86 -8.30 -23.32
CA LEU A 321 7.43 -9.39 -22.44
C LEU A 321 5.90 -9.56 -22.42
N ILE A 322 5.12 -8.47 -22.56
CA ILE A 322 3.66 -8.55 -22.56
C ILE A 322 3.16 -9.25 -23.83
N ASP A 323 3.84 -9.08 -24.96
CA ASP A 323 3.56 -9.79 -26.21
C ASP A 323 4.08 -11.22 -26.22
N PHE A 324 5.13 -11.49 -25.45
CA PHE A 324 5.71 -12.82 -25.35
C PHE A 324 4.81 -13.83 -24.61
N ILE A 325 4.07 -13.39 -23.59
CA ILE A 325 3.29 -14.32 -22.73
C ILE A 325 2.11 -15.02 -23.45
N PRO A 326 1.33 -14.37 -24.33
CA PRO A 326 0.18 -14.99 -25.00
C PRO A 326 0.50 -16.04 -26.07
N ASP A 327 1.65 -15.94 -26.75
CA ASP A 327 1.83 -16.61 -28.05
C ASP A 327 2.26 -18.08 -27.98
N GLU A 328 2.37 -18.67 -26.78
CA GLU A 328 2.79 -20.07 -26.51
C GLU A 328 4.15 -20.48 -27.15
N TYR A 329 4.83 -19.57 -27.84
CA TYR A 329 6.03 -19.81 -28.63
C TYR A 329 7.28 -19.38 -27.87
N TYR A 330 8.30 -20.23 -27.91
CA TYR A 330 9.63 -19.89 -27.39
C TYR A 330 10.35 -18.98 -28.39
N ASP A 331 10.35 -17.68 -28.12
CA ASP A 331 11.17 -16.72 -28.87
C ASP A 331 12.59 -16.62 -28.28
N GLU A 332 13.53 -17.32 -28.92
CA GLU A 332 14.94 -17.34 -28.52
C GLU A 332 15.59 -15.96 -28.67
N VAL A 333 15.18 -15.15 -29.66
CA VAL A 333 15.74 -13.81 -29.89
C VAL A 333 15.39 -12.89 -28.73
N PHE A 334 14.17 -12.97 -28.22
CA PHE A 334 13.75 -12.20 -27.05
C PHE A 334 14.51 -12.63 -25.78
N ILE A 335 14.66 -13.93 -25.55
CA ILE A 335 15.41 -14.47 -24.41
C ILE A 335 16.89 -14.05 -24.46
N ASP A 336 17.53 -14.15 -25.63
CA ASP A 336 18.91 -13.73 -25.82
C ASP A 336 19.05 -12.21 -25.59
N SER A 337 18.07 -11.41 -26.03
CA SER A 337 18.06 -9.96 -25.77
C SER A 337 18.00 -9.61 -24.28
N LEU A 338 17.26 -10.39 -23.47
CA LEU A 338 17.24 -10.24 -22.01
C LEU A 338 18.61 -10.58 -21.38
N GLU A 339 19.26 -11.64 -21.87
CA GLU A 339 20.59 -12.03 -21.39
C GLU A 339 21.70 -11.07 -21.78
N ASP A 340 21.69 -10.58 -23.01
CA ASP A 340 22.65 -9.58 -23.47
C ASP A 340 22.52 -8.31 -22.63
N THR A 341 21.28 -7.91 -22.31
CA THR A 341 21.02 -6.76 -21.42
C THR A 341 21.52 -6.99 -20.00
N LEU A 342 21.42 -8.21 -19.46
CA LEU A 342 22.03 -8.58 -18.17
C LEU A 342 23.55 -8.35 -18.19
N THR A 343 24.24 -8.81 -19.24
CA THR A 343 25.69 -8.65 -19.39
C THR A 343 26.07 -7.18 -19.57
N GLU A 344 25.33 -6.41 -20.38
CA GLU A 344 25.57 -4.97 -20.54
C GLU A 344 25.42 -4.20 -19.21
N ILE A 345 24.44 -4.59 -18.36
CA ILE A 345 24.28 -4.00 -17.02
C ILE A 345 25.47 -4.34 -16.12
N GLU A 346 25.97 -5.58 -16.14
CA GLU A 346 27.16 -5.98 -15.36
C GLU A 346 28.38 -5.14 -15.71
N GLU A 347 28.63 -4.95 -17.01
CA GLU A 347 29.78 -4.24 -17.57
C GLU A 347 29.65 -2.72 -17.51
N SER A 348 28.47 -2.20 -17.18
CA SER A 348 28.21 -0.76 -17.15
C SER A 348 28.99 -0.02 -16.04
N VAL A 349 29.31 1.25 -16.30
CA VAL A 349 30.11 2.12 -15.41
C VAL A 349 29.27 2.82 -14.33
N GLN A 350 28.05 2.34 -14.06
CA GLN A 350 27.14 2.95 -13.09
C GLN A 350 27.54 2.59 -11.64
N SER A 351 26.97 3.29 -10.66
CA SER A 351 27.15 2.94 -9.25
C SER A 351 26.64 1.52 -8.97
N GLU A 352 27.33 0.80 -8.07
CA GLU A 352 26.97 -0.58 -7.70
C GLU A 352 25.49 -0.70 -7.30
N THR A 353 24.97 0.23 -6.50
CA THR A 353 23.57 0.23 -6.07
C THR A 353 22.60 0.24 -7.26
N SER A 354 22.78 1.16 -8.21
CA SER A 354 21.95 1.24 -9.43
C SER A 354 22.07 -0.02 -10.28
N ARG A 355 23.28 -0.55 -10.42
CA ARG A 355 23.54 -1.81 -11.13
C ARG A 355 22.76 -2.96 -10.50
N GLN A 356 22.80 -3.12 -9.17
CA GLN A 356 22.07 -4.20 -8.49
C GLN A 356 20.55 -4.06 -8.66
N TYR A 357 19.98 -2.86 -8.56
CA TYR A 357 18.54 -2.66 -8.84
C TYR A 357 18.16 -3.04 -10.27
N GLN A 358 18.96 -2.63 -11.27
CA GLN A 358 18.70 -2.99 -12.67
C GLN A 358 18.83 -4.50 -12.90
N LEU A 359 19.87 -5.14 -12.35
CA LEU A 359 20.05 -6.60 -12.41
C LEU A 359 18.87 -7.35 -11.79
N MET A 360 18.34 -6.87 -10.68
CA MET A 360 17.16 -7.47 -10.04
C MET A 360 15.91 -7.32 -10.92
N TYR A 361 15.69 -6.15 -11.51
CA TYR A 361 14.52 -5.90 -12.35
C TYR A 361 14.55 -6.72 -13.64
N ILE A 362 15.67 -6.73 -14.37
CA ILE A 362 15.81 -7.55 -15.58
C ILE A 362 15.74 -9.05 -15.26
N SER A 363 16.19 -9.47 -14.06
CA SER A 363 16.04 -10.85 -13.59
C SER A 363 14.57 -11.22 -13.34
N ASP A 364 13.72 -10.29 -12.89
CA ASP A 364 12.27 -10.52 -12.80
C ASP A 364 11.66 -10.68 -14.19
N LEU A 365 12.02 -9.82 -15.16
CA LEU A 365 11.54 -9.93 -16.54
C LEU A 365 11.91 -11.28 -17.16
N LEU A 366 13.18 -11.69 -17.01
CA LEU A 366 13.65 -12.99 -17.49
C LEU A 366 12.95 -14.15 -16.77
N ASN A 367 12.77 -14.07 -15.45
CA ASN A 367 12.05 -15.10 -14.70
C ASN A 367 10.59 -15.26 -15.19
N ARG A 368 9.91 -14.15 -15.50
CA ARG A 368 8.54 -14.19 -16.05
C ARG A 368 8.50 -14.83 -17.44
N ALA A 369 9.43 -14.46 -18.33
CA ALA A 369 9.53 -15.06 -19.66
C ALA A 369 9.77 -16.57 -19.55
N VAL A 370 10.79 -16.97 -18.78
CA VAL A 370 11.17 -18.37 -18.57
C VAL A 370 10.05 -19.18 -17.92
N SER A 371 9.35 -18.62 -16.92
CA SER A 371 8.21 -19.30 -16.28
C SER A 371 7.02 -19.48 -17.24
N GLY A 372 6.77 -18.50 -18.12
CA GLY A 372 5.74 -18.60 -19.16
C GLY A 372 6.05 -19.71 -20.17
N VAL A 373 7.29 -19.76 -20.67
CA VAL A 373 7.75 -20.84 -21.55
C VAL A 373 7.65 -22.19 -20.86
N LEU A 374 8.16 -22.29 -19.63
CA LEU A 374 8.14 -23.55 -18.87
C LEU A 374 6.71 -24.05 -18.67
N THR A 375 5.80 -23.17 -18.27
CA THR A 375 4.37 -23.51 -18.11
C THR A 375 3.80 -24.06 -19.41
N SER A 376 4.01 -23.36 -20.53
CA SER A 376 3.51 -23.76 -21.85
C SER A 376 4.09 -25.11 -22.29
N MET A 377 5.41 -25.31 -22.12
CA MET A 377 6.08 -26.57 -22.43
C MET A 377 5.53 -27.74 -21.62
N LEU A 378 5.32 -27.55 -20.33
CA LEU A 378 4.83 -28.60 -19.45
C LEU A 378 3.34 -28.92 -19.73
N LEU A 379 2.51 -27.91 -20.01
CA LEU A 379 1.11 -28.11 -20.42
C LEU A 379 1.01 -28.85 -21.76
N ASN A 380 1.78 -28.43 -22.76
CA ASN A 380 1.83 -29.10 -24.07
C ASN A 380 2.31 -30.54 -23.97
N THR A 381 3.25 -30.81 -23.07
CA THR A 381 3.68 -32.17 -22.73
C THR A 381 2.51 -32.96 -22.17
N LYS A 382 1.77 -32.39 -21.20
CA LYS A 382 0.64 -33.07 -20.59
C LYS A 382 -0.51 -33.35 -21.57
N ILE A 383 -0.79 -32.41 -22.45
CA ILE A 383 -1.77 -32.57 -23.52
C ILE A 383 -1.33 -33.69 -24.46
N SER A 384 -0.06 -33.68 -24.90
CA SER A 384 0.49 -34.73 -25.78
C SER A 384 0.37 -36.12 -25.15
N GLU A 385 0.76 -36.27 -23.88
CA GLU A 385 0.62 -37.51 -23.11
C GLU A 385 -0.84 -37.98 -23.04
N THR A 386 -1.77 -37.06 -22.78
CA THR A 386 -3.21 -37.35 -22.67
C THR A 386 -3.80 -37.80 -24.01
N LEU A 387 -3.27 -37.26 -25.12
CA LEU A 387 -3.65 -37.65 -26.48
C LEU A 387 -2.92 -38.89 -26.99
N GLY A 388 -2.02 -39.48 -26.21
CA GLY A 388 -1.21 -40.65 -26.63
C GLY A 388 -0.16 -40.32 -27.71
N VAL A 389 0.17 -39.04 -27.89
CA VAL A 389 1.23 -38.60 -28.81
C VAL A 389 2.56 -38.62 -28.04
N SER A 390 3.60 -39.23 -28.63
CA SER A 390 4.92 -39.26 -28.01
C SER A 390 5.40 -37.82 -27.73
N PRO A 391 5.60 -37.45 -26.46
CA PRO A 391 5.89 -36.07 -26.11
C PRO A 391 7.36 -35.70 -26.41
N VAL A 392 8.29 -36.64 -26.53
CA VAL A 392 9.72 -36.29 -26.45
C VAL A 392 10.32 -36.05 -27.84
N THR A 393 10.63 -34.79 -28.14
CA THR A 393 11.55 -34.38 -29.20
C THR A 393 12.86 -33.88 -28.58
N GLN A 394 14.00 -34.05 -29.26
CA GLN A 394 15.32 -33.55 -28.84
C GLN A 394 15.28 -32.05 -28.47
N ASP A 395 14.54 -31.27 -29.26
CA ASP A 395 14.25 -29.84 -29.03
C ASP A 395 13.68 -29.54 -27.62
N ARG A 396 12.88 -30.45 -27.03
CA ARG A 396 12.36 -30.25 -25.67
C ARG A 396 13.43 -30.42 -24.58
N ILE A 397 14.42 -31.30 -24.79
CA ILE A 397 15.51 -31.51 -23.84
C ILE A 397 16.40 -30.27 -23.82
N GLU A 398 16.76 -29.77 -24.99
CA GLU A 398 17.59 -28.56 -25.15
C GLU A 398 16.91 -27.33 -24.52
N LYS A 399 15.61 -27.13 -24.79
CA LYS A 399 14.82 -26.05 -24.17
C LYS A 399 14.72 -26.18 -22.65
N LYS A 400 14.58 -27.39 -22.12
CA LYS A 400 14.55 -27.62 -20.67
C LYS A 400 15.86 -27.20 -20.01
N ASP A 401 16.99 -27.62 -20.57
CA ASP A 401 18.31 -27.30 -20.01
C ASP A 401 18.58 -25.79 -20.09
N ARG A 402 18.15 -25.15 -21.19
CA ARG A 402 18.20 -23.70 -21.35
C ARG A 402 17.36 -22.96 -20.31
N ILE A 403 16.12 -23.39 -20.07
CA ILE A 403 15.23 -22.83 -19.03
C ILE A 403 15.84 -22.96 -17.63
N LEU A 404 16.39 -24.13 -17.31
CA LEU A 404 17.03 -24.36 -16.01
C LEU A 404 18.26 -23.47 -15.83
N TYR A 405 19.08 -23.33 -16.87
CA TYR A 405 20.21 -22.40 -16.89
C TYR A 405 19.77 -20.96 -16.62
N LEU A 406 18.76 -20.48 -17.34
CA LEU A 406 18.24 -19.10 -17.19
C LEU A 406 17.64 -18.86 -15.81
N ASN A 407 16.87 -19.81 -15.28
CA ASN A 407 16.31 -19.70 -13.94
C ASN A 407 17.41 -19.66 -12.86
N ASN A 408 18.45 -20.48 -13.00
CA ASN A 408 19.61 -20.42 -12.10
C ASN A 408 20.36 -19.08 -12.20
N LYS A 409 20.46 -18.53 -13.42
CA LYS A 409 21.05 -17.21 -13.67
C LYS A 409 20.24 -16.11 -12.98
N CYS A 410 18.90 -16.10 -13.11
CA CYS A 410 18.02 -15.19 -12.37
C CYS A 410 18.22 -15.29 -10.85
N GLN A 411 18.19 -16.51 -10.29
CA GLN A 411 18.36 -16.70 -8.86
C GLN A 411 19.73 -16.22 -8.36
N LYS A 412 20.80 -16.41 -9.15
CA LYS A 412 22.13 -15.89 -8.83
C LYS A 412 22.14 -14.37 -8.72
N TYR A 413 21.56 -13.65 -9.68
CA TYR A 413 21.52 -12.18 -9.62
C TYR A 413 20.67 -11.66 -8.45
N LEU A 414 19.52 -12.27 -8.21
CA LEU A 414 18.66 -11.91 -7.09
C LEU A 414 19.34 -12.19 -5.73
N ALA A 415 20.08 -13.30 -5.61
CA ALA A 415 20.87 -13.62 -4.42
C ALA A 415 22.06 -12.67 -4.22
N ASN A 416 22.73 -12.26 -5.31
CA ASN A 416 23.78 -11.24 -5.25
C ASN A 416 23.24 -9.89 -4.78
N GLY A 417 22.08 -9.47 -5.30
CA GLY A 417 21.39 -8.26 -4.87
C GLY A 417 21.00 -8.32 -3.39
N LEU A 418 20.47 -9.46 -2.93
CA LEU A 418 20.18 -9.68 -1.51
C LEU A 418 21.44 -9.56 -0.64
N LYS A 419 22.52 -10.24 -1.03
CA LYS A 419 23.79 -10.17 -0.28
C LYS A 419 24.34 -8.76 -0.23
N TYR A 420 24.35 -8.06 -1.37
CA TYR A 420 24.77 -6.66 -1.43
C TYR A 420 23.92 -5.77 -0.51
N ALA A 421 22.60 -5.96 -0.51
CA ALA A 421 21.70 -5.22 0.36
C ALA A 421 21.98 -5.47 1.85
N GLU A 422 22.22 -6.72 2.23
CA GLU A 422 22.58 -7.10 3.61
C GLU A 422 23.94 -6.50 4.03
N ASP A 423 24.95 -6.58 3.15
CA ASP A 423 26.29 -6.04 3.39
C ASP A 423 26.28 -4.50 3.54
N ASN A 424 25.34 -3.81 2.89
CA ASN A 424 25.23 -2.34 2.88
C ASN A 424 24.06 -1.80 3.71
N GLN A 425 23.34 -2.66 4.43
CA GLN A 425 22.15 -2.30 5.22
C GLN A 425 21.05 -1.57 4.41
N ASP A 426 20.92 -1.87 3.11
CA ASP A 426 19.85 -1.34 2.26
C ASP A 426 18.56 -2.16 2.45
N GLU A 427 17.76 -1.79 3.46
CA GLU A 427 16.50 -2.47 3.76
C GLU A 427 15.55 -2.57 2.54
N LEU A 428 15.54 -1.58 1.64
CA LEU A 428 14.63 -1.57 0.48
C LEU A 428 15.08 -2.54 -0.61
N MET A 429 16.38 -2.58 -0.90
CA MET A 429 16.93 -3.57 -1.82
C MET A 429 16.79 -4.98 -1.25
N GLU A 430 17.01 -5.15 0.06
CA GLU A 430 16.84 -6.41 0.77
C GLU A 430 15.40 -6.93 0.62
N ALA A 431 14.40 -6.07 0.86
CA ALA A 431 12.99 -6.40 0.70
C ALA A 431 12.63 -6.75 -0.74
N SER A 432 13.16 -5.98 -1.71
CA SER A 432 12.94 -6.20 -3.13
C SER A 432 13.54 -7.52 -3.60
N ALA A 433 14.77 -7.83 -3.18
CA ALA A 433 15.46 -9.07 -3.52
C ALA A 433 14.74 -10.28 -2.92
N LYS A 434 14.30 -10.19 -1.66
CA LYS A 434 13.47 -11.22 -1.03
C LYS A 434 12.15 -11.44 -1.78
N TYR A 435 11.46 -10.37 -2.15
CA TYR A 435 10.23 -10.46 -2.93
C TYR A 435 10.46 -11.15 -4.28
N TYR A 436 11.46 -10.74 -5.06
CA TYR A 436 11.73 -11.35 -6.36
C TYR A 436 12.24 -12.80 -6.25
N LEU A 437 13.04 -13.15 -5.23
CA LEU A 437 13.42 -14.54 -4.96
C LEU A 437 12.20 -15.42 -4.64
N SER A 438 11.27 -14.91 -3.83
CA SER A 438 10.00 -15.58 -3.55
C SER A 438 9.17 -15.76 -4.81
N LEU A 439 9.09 -14.73 -5.65
CA LEU A 439 8.30 -14.73 -6.88
C LEU A 439 8.87 -15.70 -7.91
N ALA A 440 10.19 -15.73 -8.09
CA ALA A 440 10.86 -16.68 -8.96
C ALA A 440 10.64 -18.13 -8.51
N SER A 441 10.80 -18.39 -7.21
CA SER A 441 10.55 -19.70 -6.63
C SER A 441 9.07 -20.12 -6.80
N PHE A 442 8.14 -19.21 -6.49
CA PHE A 442 6.71 -19.47 -6.66
C PHE A 442 6.34 -19.74 -8.12
N SER A 443 6.85 -18.95 -9.06
CA SER A 443 6.54 -19.08 -10.50
C SER A 443 7.03 -20.41 -11.06
N LEU A 444 8.24 -20.84 -10.68
CA LEU A 444 8.79 -22.14 -11.03
C LEU A 444 7.89 -23.28 -10.53
N TRP A 445 7.56 -23.28 -9.23
CA TRP A 445 6.75 -24.35 -8.63
C TRP A 445 5.31 -24.35 -9.12
N ARG A 446 4.74 -23.18 -9.38
CA ARG A 446 3.43 -23.03 -10.01
C ARG A 446 3.41 -23.62 -11.42
N SER A 447 4.48 -23.45 -12.19
CA SER A 447 4.61 -24.03 -13.53
C SER A 447 4.54 -25.56 -13.47
N TYR A 448 5.27 -26.18 -12.53
CA TYR A 448 5.20 -27.62 -12.29
C TYR A 448 3.82 -28.09 -11.82
N HIS A 449 3.20 -27.37 -10.87
CA HIS A 449 1.86 -27.68 -10.39
C HIS A 449 0.81 -27.69 -11.52
N SER A 450 0.86 -26.69 -12.40
CA SER A 450 -0.10 -26.52 -13.49
C SER A 450 -0.05 -27.67 -14.49
N ALA A 451 1.11 -28.29 -14.66
CA ALA A 451 1.31 -29.40 -15.57
C ALA A 451 1.02 -30.77 -14.97
N ASP A 452 1.43 -30.99 -13.72
CA ASP A 452 1.14 -32.23 -13.02
C ASP A 452 0.88 -32.00 -11.53
N SER A 453 -0.40 -31.97 -11.19
CA SER A 453 -0.82 -31.91 -9.80
C SER A 453 -0.33 -33.12 -8.98
N LYS A 454 0.07 -34.23 -9.59
CA LYS A 454 0.52 -35.47 -8.93
C LYS A 454 2.03 -35.61 -8.81
N LEU A 455 2.82 -34.59 -9.20
CA LEU A 455 4.27 -34.64 -9.10
C LEU A 455 4.71 -34.98 -7.66
N LYS A 456 5.62 -35.96 -7.50
CA LYS A 456 6.07 -36.39 -6.17
C LYS A 456 6.82 -35.24 -5.48
N ILE A 457 6.29 -34.80 -4.35
CA ILE A 457 6.92 -33.85 -3.44
C ILE A 457 8.24 -34.46 -2.95
N ASN A 458 9.34 -33.73 -3.14
CA ASN A 458 10.63 -34.06 -2.55
C ASN A 458 11.00 -33.00 -1.49
N ASN A 459 12.03 -33.27 -0.69
CA ASN A 459 12.47 -32.34 0.35
C ASN A 459 12.90 -30.97 -0.21
N SER A 460 13.44 -30.94 -1.44
CA SER A 460 13.85 -29.69 -2.10
C SER A 460 12.68 -28.77 -2.41
N LEU A 461 11.52 -29.29 -2.84
CA LEU A 461 10.29 -28.52 -3.02
C LEU A 461 9.83 -27.90 -1.69
N LYS A 462 9.86 -28.70 -0.62
CA LYS A 462 9.46 -28.25 0.71
C LYS A 462 10.34 -27.10 1.19
N GLU A 463 11.66 -27.29 1.16
CA GLU A 463 12.64 -26.27 1.54
C GLU A 463 12.51 -25.01 0.69
N GLY A 464 12.33 -25.15 -0.64
CA GLY A 464 12.15 -24.02 -1.54
C GLY A 464 10.90 -23.18 -1.24
N LEU A 465 9.76 -23.83 -0.97
CA LEU A 465 8.52 -23.13 -0.60
C LEU A 465 8.60 -22.50 0.80
N GLU A 466 9.27 -23.15 1.76
CA GLU A 466 9.52 -22.58 3.09
C GLU A 466 10.37 -21.30 3.00
N ILE A 467 11.47 -21.33 2.25
CA ILE A 467 12.34 -20.16 2.02
C ILE A 467 11.55 -19.05 1.32
N ALA A 468 10.82 -19.36 0.25
CA ALA A 468 10.02 -18.39 -0.48
C ALA A 468 8.95 -17.75 0.40
N TYR A 469 8.29 -18.52 1.26
CA TYR A 469 7.31 -18.01 2.22
C TYR A 469 7.95 -17.06 3.24
N ILE A 470 9.08 -17.45 3.85
CA ILE A 470 9.84 -16.61 4.78
C ILE A 470 10.26 -15.29 4.12
N HIS A 471 10.80 -15.36 2.91
CA HIS A 471 11.22 -14.17 2.18
C HIS A 471 10.05 -13.23 1.87
N SER A 472 8.89 -13.76 1.45
CA SER A 472 7.71 -12.94 1.14
C SER A 472 7.17 -12.22 2.37
N ILE A 473 7.15 -12.88 3.54
CA ILE A 473 6.74 -12.28 4.82
C ILE A 473 7.75 -11.21 5.26
N LYS A 474 9.06 -11.48 5.14
CA LYS A 474 10.10 -10.49 5.47
C LYS A 474 10.01 -9.26 4.57
N ALA A 475 9.83 -9.46 3.26
CA ALA A 475 9.62 -8.38 2.30
C ALA A 475 8.37 -7.55 2.66
N TYR A 476 7.24 -8.20 2.94
CA TYR A 476 6.03 -7.53 3.41
C TYR A 476 6.30 -6.66 4.65
N ASN A 477 6.95 -7.21 5.68
CA ASN A 477 7.21 -6.48 6.91
C ASN A 477 8.05 -5.22 6.67
N ILE A 478 9.08 -5.31 5.83
CA ILE A 478 9.93 -4.15 5.48
C ILE A 478 9.14 -3.13 4.65
N PHE A 479 8.45 -3.55 3.58
CA PHE A 479 7.64 -2.64 2.76
C PHE A 479 6.53 -1.96 3.57
N ASN A 480 5.89 -2.68 4.49
CA ASN A 480 4.87 -2.14 5.37
C ASN A 480 5.46 -1.14 6.38
N LYS A 481 6.61 -1.46 7.00
CA LYS A 481 7.37 -0.53 7.87
C LYS A 481 7.73 0.78 7.13
N LYS A 482 8.05 0.69 5.84
CA LYS A 482 8.37 1.83 4.96
C LYS A 482 7.14 2.49 4.32
N ASN A 483 5.92 2.08 4.69
CA ASN A 483 4.65 2.58 4.15
C ASN A 483 4.49 2.42 2.62
N MET A 484 5.17 1.44 2.00
CA MET A 484 5.06 1.10 0.57
C MET A 484 3.89 0.15 0.32
N ARG A 485 2.67 0.63 0.64
CA ARG A 485 1.46 -0.21 0.69
C ARG A 485 1.19 -1.08 -0.55
N PRO A 486 1.32 -0.61 -1.80
CA PRO A 486 1.06 -1.45 -2.97
C PRO A 486 2.00 -2.65 -3.07
N ILE A 487 3.29 -2.45 -2.77
CA ILE A 487 4.30 -3.51 -2.87
C ILE A 487 4.23 -4.42 -1.63
N ALA A 488 3.92 -3.86 -0.45
CA ALA A 488 3.60 -4.64 0.74
C ALA A 488 2.41 -5.59 0.47
N TYR A 489 1.34 -5.09 -0.17
CA TYR A 489 0.20 -5.90 -0.59
C TYR A 489 0.62 -7.04 -1.53
N LYS A 490 1.43 -6.75 -2.57
CA LYS A 490 1.97 -7.78 -3.47
C LYS A 490 2.77 -8.85 -2.72
N ALA A 491 3.63 -8.46 -1.78
CA ALA A 491 4.44 -9.40 -1.01
C ALA A 491 3.62 -10.31 -0.09
N ILE A 492 2.60 -9.77 0.61
CA ILE A 492 1.74 -10.58 1.49
C ILE A 492 0.74 -11.43 0.70
N LEU A 493 0.30 -10.97 -0.48
CA LEU A 493 -0.50 -11.77 -1.41
C LEU A 493 0.30 -13.00 -1.89
N LEU A 494 1.55 -12.77 -2.32
CA LEU A 494 2.47 -13.83 -2.71
C LEU A 494 2.68 -14.84 -1.58
N ALA A 495 2.76 -14.39 -0.32
CA ALA A 495 2.83 -15.28 0.84
C ALA A 495 1.61 -16.21 0.95
N ASP A 496 0.39 -15.69 0.77
CA ASP A 496 -0.84 -16.51 0.79
C ASP A 496 -0.92 -17.49 -0.39
N GLU A 497 -0.43 -17.08 -1.56
CA GLU A 497 -0.35 -17.93 -2.75
C GLU A 497 0.65 -19.09 -2.55
N ILE A 498 1.85 -18.79 -2.01
CA ILE A 498 2.86 -19.80 -1.66
C ILE A 498 2.30 -20.77 -0.62
N PHE A 499 1.65 -20.26 0.43
CA PHE A 499 1.02 -21.10 1.45
C PHE A 499 -0.04 -22.01 0.84
N THR A 500 -0.88 -21.47 -0.03
CA THR A 500 -1.95 -22.21 -0.70
C THR A 500 -1.37 -23.29 -1.61
N LEU A 501 -0.30 -22.99 -2.35
CA LEU A 501 0.42 -23.96 -3.17
C LEU A 501 1.00 -25.09 -2.30
N ALA A 502 1.66 -24.78 -1.19
CA ALA A 502 2.20 -25.78 -0.27
C ALA A 502 1.11 -26.69 0.32
N LYS A 503 0.00 -26.10 0.77
CA LYS A 503 -1.10 -26.83 1.42
C LYS A 503 -1.90 -27.68 0.44
N VAL A 504 -2.30 -27.13 -0.70
CA VAL A 504 -3.24 -27.80 -1.61
C VAL A 504 -2.52 -28.72 -2.58
N TRP A 505 -1.39 -28.29 -3.13
CA TRP A 505 -0.65 -29.10 -4.09
C TRP A 505 0.35 -30.01 -3.39
N ALA A 506 1.24 -29.44 -2.57
CA ALA A 506 2.33 -30.18 -1.96
C ALA A 506 1.92 -30.93 -0.67
N ASN A 507 0.65 -30.83 -0.26
CA ASN A 507 0.07 -31.55 0.88
C ASN A 507 0.88 -31.41 2.18
N PHE A 508 1.46 -30.24 2.44
CA PHE A 508 2.11 -29.92 3.70
C PHE A 508 1.79 -28.50 4.16
N SER A 509 1.96 -28.24 5.45
CA SER A 509 1.60 -26.96 6.07
C SER A 509 2.82 -26.11 6.39
N LEU A 510 2.73 -24.81 6.09
CA LEU A 510 3.68 -23.78 6.48
C LEU A 510 3.28 -23.07 7.80
N GLU A 511 2.29 -23.59 8.54
CA GLU A 511 1.77 -22.99 9.78
C GLU A 511 2.81 -22.84 10.89
N HIS A 512 3.88 -23.65 10.85
CA HIS A 512 4.98 -23.57 11.79
C HIS A 512 5.85 -22.29 11.61
N ILE A 513 5.73 -21.59 10.47
CA ILE A 513 6.41 -20.32 10.20
C ILE A 513 5.50 -19.15 10.60
N VAL A 514 4.36 -19.01 9.91
CA VAL A 514 3.31 -18.02 10.18
C VAL A 514 1.98 -18.64 9.77
N GLN A 515 0.95 -18.52 10.63
CA GLN A 515 -0.36 -19.10 10.35
C GLN A 515 -1.03 -18.41 9.15
N GLN A 516 -1.65 -19.17 8.24
CA GLN A 516 -2.36 -18.59 7.09
C GLN A 516 -3.49 -17.65 7.50
N SER A 517 -4.13 -17.91 8.64
CA SER A 517 -5.15 -17.03 9.22
C SER A 517 -4.62 -15.62 9.50
N GLN A 518 -3.35 -15.50 9.94
CA GLN A 518 -2.69 -14.22 10.17
C GLN A 518 -2.38 -13.51 8.84
N VAL A 519 -1.86 -14.23 7.85
CA VAL A 519 -1.63 -13.70 6.49
C VAL A 519 -2.92 -13.18 5.88
N LYS A 520 -4.01 -13.96 5.96
CA LYS A 520 -5.34 -13.57 5.46
C LYS A 520 -5.95 -12.40 6.23
N LYS A 521 -5.70 -12.31 7.53
CA LYS A 521 -6.13 -11.16 8.34
C LYS A 521 -5.46 -9.89 7.84
N VAL A 522 -4.13 -9.92 7.64
CA VAL A 522 -3.35 -8.80 7.10
C VAL A 522 -3.82 -8.45 5.68
N LEU A 523 -4.01 -9.42 4.79
CA LEU A 523 -4.61 -9.19 3.47
C LEU A 523 -6.00 -8.54 3.56
N GLY A 524 -6.76 -8.86 4.60
CA GLY A 524 -8.04 -8.23 4.90
C GLY A 524 -7.95 -6.73 5.18
N GLU A 525 -6.82 -6.24 5.70
CA GLU A 525 -6.58 -4.81 5.98
C GLU A 525 -6.40 -4.00 4.68
N PHE A 526 -6.08 -4.67 3.57
CA PHE A 526 -5.98 -4.08 2.24
C PHE A 526 -7.32 -4.04 1.49
N LYS A 527 -8.39 -4.66 2.03
CA LYS A 527 -9.72 -4.63 1.40
C LYS A 527 -10.28 -3.21 1.36
N GLY A 528 -10.57 -2.72 0.16
CA GLY A 528 -11.10 -1.37 -0.08
C GLY A 528 -10.06 -0.37 -0.56
N VAL A 529 -8.78 -0.75 -0.61
CA VAL A 529 -7.76 0.04 -1.30
C VAL A 529 -7.78 -0.33 -2.79
N ASP A 530 -8.03 0.66 -3.66
CA ASP A 530 -8.11 0.44 -5.11
C ASP A 530 -6.70 0.33 -5.72
N PHE A 531 -6.10 -0.85 -5.59
CA PHE A 531 -4.79 -1.15 -6.19
C PHE A 531 -4.84 -1.39 -7.70
N ARG A 532 -6.04 -1.42 -8.32
CA ARG A 532 -6.20 -1.54 -9.78
C ARG A 532 -5.55 -0.37 -10.54
N LYS A 533 -5.33 0.76 -9.87
CA LYS A 533 -4.58 1.89 -10.42
C LYS A 533 -3.07 1.66 -10.54
N PHE A 534 -2.52 0.63 -9.89
CA PHE A 534 -1.07 0.43 -9.80
C PHE A 534 -0.55 -0.81 -10.54
N ASP A 535 -1.38 -1.80 -10.85
CA ASP A 535 -1.05 -2.94 -11.73
C ASP A 535 -2.29 -3.82 -11.95
N GLY A 536 -2.93 -3.75 -13.13
CA GLY A 536 -4.15 -4.52 -13.42
C GLY A 536 -3.94 -6.03 -13.58
N SER A 537 -2.69 -6.52 -13.65
CA SER A 537 -2.38 -7.88 -14.11
C SER A 537 -2.38 -8.97 -13.04
N LEU A 538 -2.13 -8.62 -11.77
CA LEU A 538 -1.98 -9.61 -10.68
C LEU A 538 -3.31 -10.03 -10.05
N THR A 539 -4.25 -9.10 -9.86
CA THR A 539 -5.48 -9.38 -9.08
C THR A 539 -6.44 -10.34 -9.81
N GLU A 540 -6.63 -10.18 -11.13
CA GLU A 540 -7.48 -11.09 -11.91
C GLU A 540 -6.88 -12.51 -12.03
N LYS A 541 -5.55 -12.62 -12.14
CA LYS A 541 -4.85 -13.91 -12.21
C LYS A 541 -4.88 -14.66 -10.87
N THR A 542 -4.89 -13.94 -9.74
CA THR A 542 -4.95 -14.55 -8.39
C THR A 542 -6.35 -15.08 -8.07
N GLU A 543 -7.43 -14.35 -8.42
CA GLU A 543 -8.79 -14.87 -8.23
C GLU A 543 -9.07 -16.10 -9.11
N GLY A 544 -8.59 -16.07 -10.36
CA GLY A 544 -8.61 -17.24 -11.26
C GLY A 544 -7.85 -18.43 -10.68
N PHE A 545 -6.61 -18.22 -10.21
CA PHE A 545 -5.79 -19.27 -9.60
C PHE A 545 -6.39 -19.85 -8.32
N LEU A 546 -6.88 -19.01 -7.40
CA LEU A 546 -7.51 -19.48 -6.16
C LEU A 546 -8.80 -20.28 -6.43
N LYS A 547 -9.52 -19.95 -7.50
CA LYS A 547 -10.67 -20.73 -7.98
C LYS A 547 -10.22 -22.07 -8.55
N GLU A 548 -9.23 -22.08 -9.45
CA GLU A 548 -8.67 -23.32 -10.02
C GLU A 548 -8.14 -24.28 -8.96
N VAL A 549 -7.43 -23.77 -7.95
CA VAL A 549 -6.89 -24.57 -6.84
C VAL A 549 -8.01 -25.17 -5.99
N LYS A 550 -9.08 -24.40 -5.70
CA LYS A 550 -10.26 -24.91 -4.99
C LYS A 550 -10.96 -26.00 -5.80
N ASP A 551 -11.17 -25.76 -7.10
CA ASP A 551 -11.81 -26.72 -8.00
C ASP A 551 -10.99 -28.02 -8.12
N ALA A 552 -9.66 -27.93 -8.15
CA ALA A 552 -8.76 -29.09 -8.14
C ALA A 552 -8.83 -29.89 -6.83
N SER A 553 -8.92 -29.21 -5.67
CA SER A 553 -9.08 -29.86 -4.36
C SER A 553 -10.41 -30.62 -4.25
N ASN A 554 -11.49 -30.06 -4.79
CA ASN A 554 -12.81 -30.67 -4.79
C ASN A 554 -12.91 -31.91 -5.69
N ARG A 555 -12.03 -32.07 -6.69
CA ARG A 555 -11.96 -33.27 -7.55
C ARG A 555 -11.16 -34.42 -6.94
N ARG A 556 -10.42 -34.18 -5.84
CA ARG A 556 -9.60 -35.18 -5.15
C ARG A 556 -10.31 -35.85 -3.96
N ASN A 557 -11.31 -35.18 -3.40
CA ASN A 557 -12.26 -35.74 -2.43
C ASN A 557 -13.41 -36.40 -3.18
#